data_AF-A0A6P0Y5H5-F1
#
_entry.id   AF-A0A6P0Y5H5-F1
#
_cell.length_a   1.000
_cell.length_b   1.000
_cell.length_c   1.000
_cell.angle_alpha   90.00
_cell.angle_beta   90.00
_cell.angle_gamma   90.00
#
_symmetry.space_group_name_H-M   'P 1'
#
loop_
_entity.id
_entity.type
_entity.pdbx_description
1 polymer ?
#
loop_
_entity_poly.entity_id
_entity_poly.type
_entity_poly.pdbx_seq_one_letter_code
_entity_poly.pdbx_strand_id
1 'polypeptide(L)'
;MKKSRYIYLIIPFLRGISLFLILSGLMGIIGCNSQAKNITDWKSVLKVVPNDVAKGIVSDFFQEVVDETTSQNLEGVQLSKKLVLFRMTSPSHCGYLGCLHIAYQEDGGRYTSVLKRYIYPYLPKNRHQIQLLKQPPNGIIAKSSLPCLRFFQVNPVHNKLEQITECFDGNIYQVVESKIYPL
;
A
#
# COMPACT_ATOMS: atom_id res chain seq x y z
N MET A 1 57.82 20.97 32.49
CA MET A 1 56.81 21.54 31.55
C MET A 1 56.07 20.41 30.82
N LYS A 2 54.80 20.63 30.43
CA LYS A 2 53.94 19.81 29.53
C LYS A 2 53.05 18.66 30.04
N LYS A 3 52.97 18.29 31.33
CA LYS A 3 51.98 17.26 31.77
C LYS A 3 50.56 17.79 32.08
N SER A 4 50.43 19.08 32.42
CA SER A 4 49.15 19.64 32.88
C SER A 4 48.17 19.99 31.74
N ARG A 5 48.64 20.44 30.57
CA ARG A 5 47.77 20.92 29.47
C ARG A 5 46.94 19.84 28.76
N TYR A 6 47.36 18.57 28.78
CA TYR A 6 46.64 17.49 28.10
C TYR A 6 45.38 17.07 28.86
N ILE A 7 45.41 17.06 30.20
CA ILE A 7 44.26 16.65 31.02
C ILE A 7 43.09 17.64 30.87
N TYR A 8 43.39 18.94 30.76
CA TYR A 8 42.37 19.98 30.53
C TYR A 8 41.70 19.92 29.15
N LEU A 9 42.29 19.23 28.16
CA LEU A 9 41.70 19.06 26.83
C LEU A 9 40.97 17.71 26.67
N ILE A 10 41.42 16.67 27.38
CA ILE A 10 40.82 15.33 27.31
C ILE A 10 39.45 15.28 28.01
N ILE A 11 39.30 15.96 29.15
CA ILE A 11 38.03 15.96 29.91
C ILE A 11 36.86 16.61 29.12
N PRO A 12 37.00 17.80 28.50
CA PRO A 12 35.93 18.36 27.68
C PRO A 12 35.67 17.56 26.39
N PHE A 13 36.71 16.95 25.80
CA PHE A 13 36.58 16.09 24.62
C PHE A 13 35.78 14.81 24.91
N LEU A 14 36.06 14.14 26.03
CA LEU A 14 35.31 12.95 26.46
C LEU A 14 33.85 13.28 26.84
N ARG A 15 33.61 14.45 27.46
CA ARG A 15 32.25 14.94 27.73
C ARG A 15 31.49 15.25 26.43
N GLY A 16 32.16 15.82 25.42
CA GLY A 16 31.58 16.06 24.11
C GLY A 16 31.21 14.77 23.37
N ILE A 17 32.08 13.76 23.41
CA ILE A 17 31.81 12.43 22.82
C ILE A 17 30.64 11.75 23.53
N SER A 18 30.58 11.79 24.86
CA SER A 18 29.47 11.22 25.61
C SER A 18 28.14 11.90 25.26
N LEU A 19 28.12 13.23 25.15
CA LEU A 19 26.93 13.97 24.74
C LEU A 19 26.51 13.64 23.30
N PHE A 20 27.48 13.53 22.38
CA PHE A 20 27.24 13.18 20.99
C PHE A 20 26.69 11.76 20.83
N LEU A 21 27.21 10.79 21.61
CA LEU A 21 26.70 9.41 21.63
C LEU A 21 25.28 9.33 22.20
N ILE A 22 24.96 10.12 23.24
CA ILE A 22 23.60 10.20 23.80
C ILE A 22 22.63 10.84 22.78
N LEU A 23 23.02 11.95 22.13
CA LEU A 23 22.21 12.58 21.08
C LEU A 23 22.03 11.66 19.86
N SER A 24 23.07 10.94 19.45
CA SER A 24 23.01 9.99 18.34
C SER A 24 22.10 8.79 18.67
N GLY A 25 22.12 8.33 19.93
CA GLY A 25 21.21 7.29 20.40
C GLY A 25 19.74 7.71 20.41
N LEU A 26 19.44 8.97 20.72
CA LEU A 26 18.08 9.52 20.71
C LEU A 26 17.50 9.65 19.30
N MET A 27 18.33 9.88 18.27
CA MET A 27 17.87 9.91 16.88
C MET A 27 17.64 8.52 16.26
N GLY A 28 18.13 7.45 16.89
CA GLY A 28 18.00 6.08 16.39
C GLY A 28 16.66 5.39 16.65
N ILE A 29 15.76 5.97 17.46
CA ILE A 29 14.54 5.29 17.95
C ILE A 29 13.25 5.77 17.25
N ILE A 30 13.33 6.73 16.33
CA ILE A 30 12.19 7.17 15.50
C ILE A 30 12.13 6.39 14.18
N GLY A 31 12.62 5.14 14.21
CA GLY A 31 12.57 4.20 13.08
C GLY A 31 11.19 3.56 12.95
N CYS A 32 10.27 4.28 12.30
CA CYS A 32 9.10 3.80 11.55
C CYS A 32 8.52 2.42 11.93
N ASN A 33 7.64 2.40 12.93
CA ASN A 33 6.64 1.32 13.00
C ASN A 33 5.49 1.70 12.05
N SER A 34 5.66 1.49 10.74
CA SER A 34 4.58 1.73 9.78
C SER A 34 3.47 0.73 10.05
N GLN A 35 2.44 1.16 10.78
CA GLN A 35 1.25 0.35 11.03
C GLN A 35 0.56 0.08 9.68
N ALA A 36 0.78 -1.12 9.14
CA ALA A 36 0.11 -1.63 7.96
C ALA A 36 -1.07 -2.50 8.39
N LYS A 37 -2.22 -2.36 7.73
CA LYS A 37 -3.40 -3.20 7.96
C LYS A 37 -3.61 -4.10 6.75
N ASN A 38 -3.63 -5.41 6.98
CA ASN A 38 -4.00 -6.38 5.94
C ASN A 38 -5.47 -6.20 5.54
N ILE A 39 -5.75 -6.27 4.24
CA ILE A 39 -7.11 -6.17 3.71
C ILE A 39 -7.71 -7.58 3.63
N THR A 40 -8.72 -7.84 4.45
CA THR A 40 -9.38 -9.16 4.56
C THR A 40 -10.91 -9.10 4.50
N ASP A 41 -11.53 -7.94 4.70
CA ASP A 41 -13.00 -7.77 4.78
C ASP A 41 -13.63 -7.53 3.40
N TRP A 42 -13.37 -8.45 2.47
CA TRP A 42 -13.95 -8.41 1.13
C TRP A 42 -15.43 -8.80 1.18
N LYS A 43 -16.27 -8.03 0.50
CA LYS A 43 -17.72 -8.24 0.42
C LYS A 43 -18.17 -8.15 -1.03
N SER A 44 -19.29 -8.79 -1.38
CA SER A 44 -19.92 -8.59 -2.68
C SER A 44 -20.09 -7.10 -3.00
N VAL A 45 -19.84 -6.70 -4.26
CA VAL A 45 -19.93 -5.31 -4.73
C VAL A 45 -21.24 -4.62 -4.32
N LEU A 46 -22.37 -5.33 -4.36
CA LEU A 46 -23.70 -4.83 -4.02
C LEU A 46 -23.86 -4.47 -2.53
N LYS A 47 -22.96 -4.96 -1.66
CA LYS A 47 -22.93 -4.62 -0.22
C LYS A 47 -22.01 -3.45 0.09
N VAL A 48 -21.23 -2.97 -0.89
CA VAL A 48 -20.21 -1.94 -0.69
C VAL A 48 -20.64 -0.61 -1.31
N VAL A 49 -21.32 -0.66 -2.46
CA VAL A 49 -21.78 0.53 -3.18
C VAL A 49 -23.25 0.40 -3.60
N PRO A 50 -23.93 1.53 -3.89
CA PRO A 50 -25.27 1.52 -4.48
C PRO A 50 -25.36 0.71 -5.79
N ASN A 51 -26.54 0.17 -6.11
CA ASN A 51 -26.73 -0.73 -7.26
C ASN A 51 -26.41 -0.08 -8.61
N ASP A 52 -26.73 1.20 -8.80
CA ASP A 52 -26.41 1.97 -10.00
C ASP A 52 -24.90 2.14 -10.19
N VAL A 53 -24.17 2.40 -9.10
CA VAL A 53 -22.70 2.46 -9.09
C VAL A 53 -22.10 1.09 -9.38
N ALA A 54 -22.64 0.04 -8.75
CA ALA A 54 -22.18 -1.33 -8.98
C ALA A 54 -22.26 -1.72 -10.45
N LYS A 55 -23.34 -1.36 -11.16
CA LYS A 55 -23.47 -1.59 -12.61
C LYS A 55 -22.38 -0.87 -13.40
N GLY A 56 -22.08 0.39 -13.09
CA GLY A 56 -20.99 1.11 -13.73
C GLY A 56 -19.64 0.42 -13.53
N ILE A 57 -19.35 -0.02 -12.30
CA ILE A 57 -18.10 -0.73 -11.98
C ILE A 57 -18.02 -2.08 -12.70
N VAL A 58 -19.12 -2.85 -12.75
CA VAL A 58 -19.12 -4.13 -13.48
C VAL A 58 -18.84 -3.89 -14.96
N SER A 59 -19.45 -2.86 -15.56
CA SER A 59 -19.18 -2.48 -16.94
C SER A 59 -17.71 -2.10 -17.17
N ASP A 60 -17.10 -1.35 -16.24
CA ASP A 60 -15.67 -0.99 -16.29
C ASP A 60 -14.74 -2.22 -16.22
N PHE A 61 -15.13 -3.27 -15.49
CA PHE A 61 -14.33 -4.49 -15.32
C PHE A 61 -14.43 -5.44 -16.52
N PHE A 62 -15.64 -5.66 -17.04
CA PHE A 62 -15.89 -6.69 -18.05
C PHE A 62 -16.01 -6.13 -19.47
N GLN A 63 -16.16 -4.81 -19.63
CA GLN A 63 -16.42 -4.17 -20.92
C GLN A 63 -17.64 -4.75 -21.67
N GLU A 64 -18.56 -5.40 -20.94
CA GLU A 64 -19.72 -6.12 -21.46
C GLU A 64 -21.00 -5.74 -20.70
N VAL A 65 -22.14 -6.17 -21.24
CA VAL A 65 -23.47 -5.90 -20.67
C VAL A 65 -23.60 -6.62 -19.33
N VAL A 66 -23.83 -5.83 -18.29
CA VAL A 66 -23.92 -6.27 -16.89
C VAL A 66 -25.16 -7.13 -16.67
N ASP A 67 -24.98 -8.39 -16.28
CA ASP A 67 -26.01 -9.20 -15.65
C ASP A 67 -25.78 -9.35 -14.13
N GLU A 68 -26.79 -9.82 -13.40
CA GLU A 68 -26.67 -10.03 -11.95
C GLU A 68 -25.61 -11.08 -11.59
N THR A 69 -25.32 -12.04 -12.48
CA THR A 69 -24.34 -13.10 -12.23
C THR A 69 -22.91 -12.55 -12.26
N THR A 70 -22.64 -11.58 -13.13
CA THR A 70 -21.34 -10.91 -13.26
C THR A 70 -21.01 -10.07 -12.02
N SER A 71 -22.04 -9.49 -11.38
CA SER A 71 -21.88 -8.74 -10.11
C SER A 71 -21.46 -9.65 -8.95
N GLN A 72 -21.75 -10.95 -9.00
CA GLN A 72 -21.31 -11.92 -7.98
C GLN A 72 -19.80 -12.25 -8.11
N ASN A 73 -19.21 -11.98 -9.28
CA ASN A 73 -17.79 -12.18 -9.53
C ASN A 73 -16.91 -11.00 -9.10
N LEU A 74 -17.50 -9.99 -8.46
CA LEU A 74 -16.82 -8.81 -7.93
C LEU A 74 -16.98 -8.68 -6.43
N GLU A 75 -15.84 -8.49 -5.77
CA GLU A 75 -15.76 -8.14 -4.37
C GLU A 75 -15.20 -6.72 -4.22
N GLY A 76 -15.71 -6.00 -3.25
CA GLY A 76 -15.25 -4.69 -2.84
C GLY A 76 -14.88 -4.65 -1.36
N VAL A 77 -14.09 -3.64 -1.02
CA VAL A 77 -13.75 -3.31 0.37
C VAL A 77 -13.58 -1.80 0.51
N GLN A 78 -14.22 -1.22 1.53
CA GLN A 78 -14.06 0.19 1.87
C GLN A 78 -12.77 0.38 2.68
N LEU A 79 -11.82 1.14 2.13
CA LEU A 79 -10.49 1.35 2.73
C LEU A 79 -10.39 2.65 3.54
N SER A 80 -11.16 3.66 3.16
CA SER A 80 -11.33 4.92 3.90
C SER A 80 -12.71 5.51 3.61
N LYS A 81 -13.06 6.69 4.13
CA LYS A 81 -14.34 7.35 3.75
C LYS A 81 -14.46 7.60 2.25
N LYS A 82 -13.34 7.83 1.56
CA LYS A 82 -13.30 8.23 0.14
C LYS A 82 -12.62 7.21 -0.78
N LEU A 83 -12.26 6.02 -0.28
CA LEU A 83 -11.54 5.03 -1.08
C LEU A 83 -12.19 3.66 -0.93
N VAL A 84 -12.56 3.10 -2.07
CA VAL A 84 -13.05 1.73 -2.19
C VAL A 84 -12.17 0.97 -3.19
N LEU A 85 -11.89 -0.28 -2.91
CA LEU A 85 -11.09 -1.17 -3.76
C LEU A 85 -11.93 -2.37 -4.17
N PHE A 86 -11.91 -2.71 -5.46
CA PHE A 86 -12.59 -3.86 -6.02
C PHE A 86 -11.61 -4.85 -6.62
N ARG A 87 -12.01 -6.12 -6.62
CA ARG A 87 -11.29 -7.22 -7.27
C ARG A 87 -12.26 -8.20 -7.90
N MET A 88 -11.76 -8.91 -8.90
CA MET A 88 -12.42 -10.11 -9.42
C MET A 88 -12.21 -11.28 -8.46
N THR A 89 -13.26 -12.06 -8.23
CA THR A 89 -13.21 -13.21 -7.31
C THR A 89 -12.86 -14.52 -8.00
N SER A 90 -13.22 -14.67 -9.27
CA SER A 90 -12.97 -15.92 -10.01
C SER A 90 -11.66 -15.89 -10.79
N PRO A 91 -10.76 -16.87 -10.58
CA PRO A 91 -9.55 -17.03 -11.38
C PRO A 91 -9.82 -17.20 -12.88
N SER A 92 -11.00 -17.70 -13.28
CA SER A 92 -11.38 -17.88 -14.68
C SER A 92 -11.43 -16.57 -15.47
N HIS A 93 -11.57 -15.44 -14.78
CA HIS A 93 -11.58 -14.11 -15.39
C HIS A 93 -10.26 -13.36 -15.21
N CYS A 94 -9.24 -14.00 -14.61
CA CYS A 94 -7.92 -13.44 -14.48
C CYS A 94 -7.09 -13.80 -15.73
N GLY A 95 -6.45 -12.80 -16.32
CA GLY A 95 -5.56 -13.03 -17.45
C GLY A 95 -4.18 -13.51 -17.01
N TYR A 96 -3.29 -13.72 -17.99
CA TYR A 96 -1.89 -14.06 -17.74
C TYR A 96 -1.17 -13.06 -16.81
N LEU A 97 -1.57 -11.79 -16.85
CA LEU A 97 -1.02 -10.72 -16.00
C LEU A 97 -1.54 -10.72 -14.56
N GLY A 98 -2.50 -11.60 -14.23
CA GLY A 98 -3.16 -11.67 -12.94
C GLY A 98 -4.60 -11.15 -12.95
N CYS A 99 -5.16 -10.98 -11.76
CA CYS A 99 -6.52 -10.51 -11.56
C CYS A 99 -6.55 -8.99 -11.46
N LEU A 100 -7.52 -8.38 -12.15
CA LEU A 100 -7.71 -6.94 -12.12
C LEU A 100 -8.21 -6.48 -10.75
N HIS A 101 -7.57 -5.44 -10.23
CA HIS A 101 -7.96 -4.68 -9.06
C HIS A 101 -8.13 -3.23 -9.45
N ILE A 102 -9.25 -2.62 -9.07
CA ILE A 102 -9.54 -1.22 -9.37
C ILE A 102 -9.93 -0.50 -8.09
N ALA A 103 -9.26 0.60 -7.78
CA ALA A 103 -9.70 1.48 -6.71
C ALA A 103 -10.42 2.70 -7.27
N TYR A 104 -11.50 3.08 -6.61
CA TYR A 104 -12.27 4.28 -6.91
C TYR A 104 -12.19 5.24 -5.73
N GLN A 105 -11.98 6.52 -6.06
CA GLN A 105 -12.21 7.61 -5.14
C GLN A 105 -13.69 7.99 -5.17
N GLU A 106 -14.31 8.04 -3.99
CA GLU A 106 -15.66 8.54 -3.79
C GLU A 106 -15.61 10.03 -3.42
N ASP A 107 -16.39 10.84 -4.13
CA ASP A 107 -16.59 12.25 -3.81
C ASP A 107 -18.02 12.69 -4.13
N GLY A 108 -18.87 12.74 -3.11
CA GLY A 108 -20.25 13.22 -3.23
C GLY A 108 -21.13 12.33 -4.12
N GLY A 109 -20.97 11.02 -4.02
CA GLY A 109 -21.68 10.02 -4.82
C GLY A 109 -21.05 9.72 -6.18
N ARG A 110 -20.00 10.45 -6.58
CA ARG A 110 -19.23 10.17 -7.80
C ARG A 110 -18.07 9.26 -7.49
N TYR A 111 -17.89 8.23 -8.31
CA TYR A 111 -16.79 7.27 -8.20
C TYR A 111 -15.85 7.43 -9.39
N THR A 112 -14.61 7.84 -9.12
CA THR A 112 -13.57 8.02 -10.16
C THR A 112 -12.48 6.97 -9.97
N SER A 113 -12.13 6.22 -11.02
CA SER A 113 -11.04 5.24 -10.94
C SER A 113 -9.70 5.96 -10.75
N VAL A 114 -8.98 5.61 -9.68
CA VAL A 114 -7.70 6.21 -9.31
C VAL A 114 -6.54 5.21 -9.28
N LEU A 115 -6.85 3.92 -9.40
CA LEU A 115 -5.90 2.83 -9.49
C LEU A 115 -6.47 1.72 -10.37
N LYS A 116 -5.66 1.18 -11.29
CA LYS A 116 -5.92 -0.09 -11.97
C LYS A 116 -4.66 -0.95 -11.92
N ARG A 117 -4.74 -2.15 -11.36
CA ARG A 117 -3.58 -3.05 -11.21
C ARG A 117 -3.97 -4.49 -11.48
N TYR A 118 -3.18 -5.18 -12.29
CA TYR A 118 -3.22 -6.63 -12.36
C TYR A 118 -2.28 -7.20 -11.30
N ILE A 119 -2.81 -8.10 -10.48
CA ILE A 119 -2.08 -8.71 -9.37
C ILE A 119 -2.15 -10.23 -9.55
N TYR A 120 -0.99 -10.89 -9.53
CA TYR A 120 -0.94 -12.33 -9.61
C TYR A 120 -1.71 -12.98 -8.43
N PRO A 121 -2.68 -13.88 -8.67
CA PRO A 121 -3.62 -14.32 -7.63
C PRO A 121 -2.98 -15.20 -6.56
N TYR A 122 -1.84 -15.82 -6.84
CA TYR A 122 -1.24 -16.78 -5.94
C TYR A 122 -0.11 -16.14 -5.12
N LEU A 123 -0.29 -16.16 -3.81
CA LEU A 123 0.76 -15.88 -2.84
C LEU A 123 1.07 -17.15 -2.02
N PRO A 124 2.29 -17.28 -1.48
CA PRO A 124 2.60 -18.28 -0.47
C PRO A 124 1.66 -18.19 0.73
N LYS A 125 1.44 -19.32 1.42
CA LYS A 125 0.53 -19.42 2.56
C LYS A 125 0.81 -18.34 3.61
N ASN A 126 -0.26 -17.83 4.23
CA ASN A 126 -0.23 -16.81 5.28
C ASN A 126 0.29 -15.41 4.85
N ARG A 127 0.32 -15.12 3.54
CA ARG A 127 0.59 -13.76 3.04
C ARG A 127 -0.67 -13.10 2.50
N HIS A 128 -0.80 -11.80 2.74
CA HIS A 128 -1.90 -10.99 2.20
C HIS A 128 -1.42 -10.20 0.99
N GLN A 129 -2.24 -10.16 -0.06
CA GLN A 129 -1.90 -9.46 -1.31
C GLN A 129 -1.85 -7.95 -1.16
N ILE A 130 -2.67 -7.39 -0.26
CA ILE A 130 -2.82 -5.94 -0.18
C ILE A 130 -2.86 -5.50 1.28
N GLN A 131 -2.06 -4.47 1.57
CA GLN A 131 -1.97 -3.80 2.84
C GLN A 131 -2.29 -2.32 2.68
N LEU A 132 -3.07 -1.78 3.61
CA LEU A 132 -3.31 -0.37 3.78
C LEU A 132 -2.24 0.22 4.70
N LEU A 133 -1.48 1.21 4.23
CA LEU A 133 -0.49 1.89 5.05
C LEU A 133 -1.12 3.10 5.73
N LYS A 134 -1.02 3.18 7.07
CA LYS A 134 -1.50 4.36 7.81
C LYS A 134 -0.64 5.60 7.59
N GLN A 135 0.60 5.42 7.15
CA GLN A 135 1.55 6.50 6.88
C GLN A 135 2.33 6.18 5.60
N PRO A 136 2.65 7.21 4.79
CA PRO A 136 3.49 7.04 3.61
C PRO A 136 4.91 6.57 4.01
N PRO A 137 5.58 5.76 3.17
CA PRO A 137 6.94 5.30 3.46
C PRO A 137 7.96 6.46 3.37
N ASN A 138 9.01 6.38 4.19
CA ASN A 138 10.26 7.15 4.08
C ASN A 138 10.12 8.66 3.81
N GLY A 139 9.37 9.39 4.64
CA GLY A 139 9.31 10.85 4.57
C GLY A 139 8.66 11.40 3.30
N ILE A 140 8.04 10.54 2.48
CA ILE A 140 7.20 10.99 1.36
C ILE A 140 6.02 11.72 1.98
N ILE A 141 5.94 13.03 1.74
CA ILE A 141 4.78 13.82 2.13
C ILE A 141 3.66 13.37 1.20
N ALA A 142 2.75 12.54 1.71
CA ALA A 142 1.50 12.28 1.01
C ALA A 142 0.82 13.64 0.84
N LYS A 143 0.78 14.16 -0.40
CA LYS A 143 0.00 15.36 -0.74
C LYS A 143 -1.52 15.11 -0.63
N SER A 144 -1.91 13.94 -0.15
CA SER A 144 -3.15 13.25 -0.47
C SER A 144 -3.94 12.91 0.78
N SER A 145 -5.27 13.06 0.67
CA SER A 145 -6.27 12.61 1.65
C SER A 145 -6.49 11.09 1.66
N LEU A 146 -5.93 10.36 0.69
CA LEU A 146 -6.07 8.91 0.53
C LEU A 146 -4.83 8.16 1.03
N PRO A 147 -5.01 7.01 1.69
CA PRO A 147 -3.92 6.19 2.24
C PRO A 147 -3.11 5.50 1.14
N CYS A 148 -1.82 5.25 1.40
CA CYS A 148 -1.00 4.45 0.49
C CYS A 148 -1.38 2.96 0.57
N LEU A 149 -1.22 2.26 -0.55
CA LEU A 149 -1.46 0.83 -0.68
C LEU A 149 -0.15 0.11 -0.92
N ARG A 150 0.01 -1.05 -0.30
CA ARG A 150 1.16 -1.94 -0.53
C ARG A 150 0.66 -3.27 -1.05
N PHE A 151 1.18 -3.65 -2.21
CA PHE A 151 0.84 -4.87 -2.93
C PHE A 151 1.96 -5.89 -2.80
N PHE A 152 1.58 -7.15 -2.67
CA PHE A 152 2.47 -8.30 -2.67
C PHE A 152 2.04 -9.26 -3.77
N GLN A 153 3.00 -9.67 -4.59
CA GLN A 153 2.77 -10.67 -5.64
C GLN A 153 4.01 -11.51 -5.88
N VAL A 154 3.82 -12.71 -6.41
CA VAL A 154 4.93 -13.49 -6.95
C VAL A 154 5.17 -13.04 -8.38
N ASN A 155 6.39 -12.66 -8.71
CA ASN A 155 6.81 -12.49 -10.10
C ASN A 155 6.95 -13.88 -10.75
N PRO A 156 6.10 -14.25 -11.73
CA PRO A 156 6.10 -15.58 -12.31
C PRO A 156 7.36 -15.87 -13.15
N VAL A 157 8.04 -14.84 -13.65
CA VAL A 157 9.25 -14.97 -14.49
C VAL A 157 10.47 -15.28 -13.63
N HIS A 158 10.59 -14.61 -12.48
CA HIS A 158 11.79 -14.70 -11.63
C HIS A 158 11.60 -15.57 -10.39
N ASN A 159 10.37 -16.01 -10.11
CA ASN A 159 10.03 -16.74 -8.89
C ASN A 159 10.50 -15.99 -7.63
N LYS A 160 10.20 -14.69 -7.57
CA LYS A 160 10.55 -13.79 -6.46
C LYS A 160 9.29 -13.12 -5.93
N LEU A 161 9.31 -12.75 -4.65
CA LEU A 161 8.26 -11.93 -4.06
C LEU A 161 8.53 -10.46 -4.40
N GLU A 162 7.56 -9.81 -5.03
CA GLU A 162 7.57 -8.37 -5.24
C GLU A 162 6.68 -7.69 -4.20
N GLN A 163 7.19 -6.61 -3.64
CA GLN A 163 6.45 -5.66 -2.83
C GLN A 163 6.45 -4.31 -3.55
N ILE A 164 5.26 -3.79 -3.85
CA ILE A 164 5.10 -2.51 -4.53
C ILE A 164 4.23 -1.62 -3.66
N THR A 165 4.73 -0.45 -3.28
CA THR A 165 3.97 0.56 -2.55
C THR A 165 3.58 1.68 -3.48
N GLU A 166 2.30 2.03 -3.48
CA GLU A 166 1.73 3.10 -4.29
C GLU A 166 1.00 4.09 -3.41
N CYS A 167 1.17 5.37 -3.69
CA CYS A 167 0.51 6.46 -2.97
C CYS A 167 -0.24 7.34 -3.98
N PHE A 168 -1.38 7.87 -3.55
CA PHE A 168 -2.14 8.82 -4.34
C PHE A 168 -1.42 10.17 -4.38
N ASP A 169 -1.24 10.72 -5.59
CA ASP A 169 -0.52 11.98 -5.81
C ASP A 169 -1.44 13.23 -5.87
N GLY A 170 -2.75 13.02 -5.80
CA GLY A 170 -3.78 14.04 -6.01
C GLY A 170 -4.66 13.76 -7.23
N ASN A 171 -4.22 12.86 -8.13
CA ASN A 171 -4.96 12.44 -9.31
C ASN A 171 -5.07 10.91 -9.43
N ILE A 172 -3.94 10.20 -9.30
CA ILE A 172 -3.88 8.74 -9.42
C ILE A 172 -2.86 8.13 -8.45
N TYR A 173 -2.91 6.82 -8.24
CA TYR A 173 -1.89 6.10 -7.48
C TYR A 173 -0.61 5.96 -8.31
N GLN A 174 0.53 6.30 -7.69
CA GLN A 174 1.86 6.22 -8.28
C GLN A 174 2.78 5.35 -7.43
N VAL A 175 3.67 4.59 -8.09
CA VAL A 175 4.69 3.79 -7.42
C VAL A 175 5.67 4.70 -6.69
N VAL A 176 5.80 4.48 -5.39
CA VAL A 176 6.75 5.21 -4.53
C VAL A 176 7.86 4.31 -3.98
N GLU A 177 7.63 3.00 -3.94
CA GLU A 177 8.63 2.04 -3.50
C GLU A 177 8.39 0.70 -4.22
N SER A 178 9.46 0.08 -4.70
CA SER A 178 9.45 -1.27 -5.25
C SER A 178 10.61 -2.07 -4.65
N LYS A 179 10.30 -3.23 -4.08
CA LYS A 179 11.28 -4.14 -3.45
C LYS A 179 11.04 -5.56 -3.95
N ILE A 180 12.14 -6.28 -4.13
CA ILE A 180 12.14 -7.67 -4.55
C ILE A 180 12.80 -8.50 -3.46
N TYR A 181 12.16 -9.59 -3.07
CA TYR A 181 12.63 -10.52 -2.05
C TYR A 181 12.74 -11.94 -2.62
N PRO A 182 13.64 -12.78 -2.10
CA PRO A 182 13.54 -14.22 -2.29
C PRO A 182 12.19 -14.73 -1.73
N LEU A 183 11.63 -15.78 -2.33
CA LEU A 183 10.33 -16.34 -1.92
C LEU A 183 10.37 -17.01 -0.55
#